data_AF-R1C8C7-F1
#
_entry.id   AF-R1C8C7-F1
#
_cell.length_a   1.000
_cell.length_b   1.000
_cell.length_c   1.000
_cell.angle_alpha   90.00
_cell.angle_beta   90.00
_cell.angle_gamma   90.00
#
_symmetry.space_group_name_H-M   'P 1'
#
loop_
_entity.id
_entity.type
_entity.pdbx_description
1 polymer ?
#
loop_
_entity_poly.entity_id
_entity_poly.type
_entity_poly.pdbx_seq_one_letter_code
_entity_poly.pdbx_strand_id
1 'polypeptide(L)'
;MAPQAACVHEGGGVERRAAHHERERQRRQREAAGGSTEPAAEEATDVEAVSAADVLAGVEESGPNYALPTAREGQRERRERLRVDETAKQAGHTIVETGTHVEILGEQGLWWPATIAGREEDVDGRLVHEVEYDGHQGEQYWHMLD
;
A
#
# COMPACT_ATOMS: atom_id res chain seq x y z
N MET A 1 -36.56 -5.36 16.03
CA MET A 1 -35.40 -6.16 15.60
C MET A 1 -35.69 -6.70 14.21
N ALA A 2 -34.95 -6.25 13.19
CA ALA A 2 -35.05 -6.77 11.83
C ALA A 2 -33.97 -7.85 11.62
N PRO A 3 -34.25 -8.95 10.92
CA PRO A 3 -33.25 -9.98 10.65
C PRO A 3 -32.27 -9.46 9.59
N GLN A 4 -30.99 -9.50 9.92
CA GLN A 4 -29.88 -9.23 9.02
C GLN A 4 -29.79 -10.31 7.94
N ALA A 5 -29.89 -9.88 6.68
CA ALA A 5 -29.83 -10.75 5.52
C ALA A 5 -28.42 -11.38 5.41
N ALA A 6 -28.35 -12.70 5.49
CA ALA A 6 -27.13 -13.44 5.23
C ALA A 6 -26.75 -13.27 3.75
N CYS A 7 -25.59 -12.69 3.45
CA CYS A 7 -25.03 -12.66 2.11
C CYS A 7 -24.68 -14.10 1.69
N VAL A 8 -25.51 -14.70 0.85
CA VAL A 8 -25.24 -16.01 0.25
C VAL A 8 -24.19 -15.82 -0.84
N HIS A 9 -22.99 -16.38 -0.65
CA HIS A 9 -21.95 -16.38 -1.66
C HIS A 9 -22.29 -17.40 -2.75
N GLU A 10 -22.88 -16.94 -3.86
CA GLU A 10 -23.12 -17.77 -5.04
C GLU A 10 -21.76 -18.11 -5.69
N GLY A 11 -21.39 -19.40 -5.62
CA GLY A 11 -20.06 -19.95 -5.93
C GLY A 11 -19.58 -19.89 -7.39
N GLY A 12 -19.92 -18.85 -8.16
CA GLY A 12 -19.52 -18.68 -9.56
C GLY A 12 -18.06 -18.24 -9.81
N GLY A 13 -17.20 -18.29 -8.79
CA GLY A 13 -15.80 -17.85 -8.91
C GLY A 13 -14.96 -18.69 -9.88
N VAL A 14 -15.29 -19.98 -9.99
CA VAL A 14 -14.64 -20.93 -10.91
C VAL A 14 -15.05 -20.65 -12.36
N GLU A 15 -16.33 -20.38 -12.60
CA GLU A 15 -16.88 -20.09 -13.92
C GLU A 15 -16.35 -18.76 -14.48
N ARG A 16 -16.25 -17.72 -13.64
CA ARG A 16 -15.64 -16.44 -14.04
C ARG A 16 -14.17 -16.58 -14.42
N ARG A 17 -13.44 -17.43 -13.71
CA ARG A 17 -12.02 -17.72 -13.99
C ARG A 17 -11.87 -18.50 -15.29
N ALA A 18 -12.72 -19.49 -15.53
CA ALA A 18 -12.75 -20.25 -16.79
C ALA A 18 -13.04 -19.35 -17.99
N ALA A 19 -14.07 -18.50 -17.90
CA ALA A 19 -14.43 -17.55 -18.97
C ALA A 19 -13.32 -16.54 -19.26
N HIS A 20 -12.56 -16.11 -18.24
CA HIS A 20 -11.40 -15.24 -18.44
C HIS A 20 -10.27 -15.94 -19.22
N HIS A 21 -9.92 -17.17 -18.83
CA HIS A 21 -8.88 -17.93 -19.52
C HIS A 21 -9.25 -18.26 -20.97
N GLU A 22 -10.53 -18.49 -21.25
CA GLU A 22 -11.01 -18.71 -22.61
C GLU A 22 -10.84 -17.48 -23.50
N ARG A 23 -11.20 -16.29 -23.00
CA ARG A 23 -11.00 -15.01 -23.72
C ARG A 23 -9.53 -14.76 -24.06
N GLU A 24 -8.64 -15.00 -23.11
CA GLU A 24 -7.19 -14.89 -23.32
C GLU A 24 -6.68 -15.87 -24.38
N ARG A 25 -7.23 -17.09 -24.41
CA ARG A 25 -6.87 -18.09 -25.42
C ARG A 25 -7.33 -17.65 -26.82
N GLN A 26 -8.55 -17.13 -26.95
CA GLN A 26 -9.08 -16.61 -28.22
C GLN A 26 -8.30 -15.40 -28.71
N ARG A 27 -7.92 -14.49 -27.81
CA ARG A 27 -7.07 -13.34 -28.14
C ARG A 27 -5.72 -13.78 -28.72
N ARG A 28 -5.04 -14.71 -28.05
CA ARG A 28 -3.76 -15.26 -28.53
C ARG A 28 -3.89 -15.95 -29.88
N GLN A 29 -5.02 -16.62 -30.15
CA GLN A 29 -5.28 -17.21 -31.47
C GLN A 29 -5.47 -16.16 -32.56
N ARG A 30 -6.14 -15.04 -32.25
CA ARG A 30 -6.30 -13.92 -33.19
C ARG A 30 -4.96 -13.21 -33.47
N GLU A 31 -4.14 -13.02 -32.44
CA GLU A 31 -2.81 -12.45 -32.56
C GLU A 31 -1.88 -13.38 -33.37
N ALA A 32 -1.94 -14.69 -33.12
CA ALA A 32 -1.18 -15.69 -33.88
C ALA A 32 -1.67 -15.85 -35.34
N ALA A 33 -2.94 -15.53 -35.62
CA ALA A 33 -3.51 -15.57 -36.97
C ALA A 33 -3.07 -14.39 -37.85
N GLY A 34 -2.19 -13.50 -37.36
CA GLY A 34 -1.36 -12.65 -38.20
C GLY A 34 -2.14 -11.65 -39.04
N GLY A 35 -2.88 -10.75 -38.39
CA GLY A 35 -3.37 -9.54 -39.05
C GLY A 35 -2.25 -8.50 -39.12
N SER A 36 -1.27 -8.68 -40.01
CA SER A 36 -0.40 -7.56 -40.41
C SER A 36 -1.20 -6.66 -41.33
N THR A 37 -1.96 -5.72 -40.74
CA THR A 37 -2.42 -4.55 -41.48
C THR A 37 -1.17 -3.70 -41.73
N GLU A 38 -0.57 -3.86 -42.91
CA GLU A 38 0.35 -2.86 -43.43
C GLU A 38 -0.43 -1.55 -43.60
N PRO A 39 0.01 -0.43 -43.01
CA PRO A 39 -0.64 0.84 -43.24
C PRO A 39 -0.47 1.22 -44.72
N ALA A 40 -1.54 1.72 -45.33
CA ALA A 40 -1.47 2.29 -46.67
C ALA A 40 -0.43 3.42 -46.68
N ALA A 41 0.42 3.46 -47.71
CA ALA A 41 1.43 4.49 -47.87
C ALA A 41 0.77 5.88 -47.83
N GLU A 42 1.04 6.63 -46.77
CA GLU A 42 0.52 7.99 -46.62
C GLU A 42 1.23 8.90 -47.63
N GLU A 43 0.45 9.68 -48.38
CA GLU A 43 1.00 10.69 -49.28
C GLU A 43 1.82 11.71 -48.48
N ALA A 44 3.05 11.95 -48.92
CA ALA A 44 4.03 12.79 -48.25
C ALA A 44 3.57 14.26 -48.25
N THR A 45 2.87 14.65 -47.20
CA THR A 45 2.78 16.06 -46.80
C THR A 45 4.16 16.50 -46.33
N ASP A 46 4.62 17.66 -46.80
CA ASP A 46 5.91 18.29 -46.46
C ASP A 46 5.90 18.78 -45.00
N VAL A 47 6.02 17.84 -44.07
CA VAL A 47 6.16 18.09 -42.63
C VAL A 47 7.62 17.86 -42.26
N GLU A 48 8.20 18.84 -41.59
CA GLU A 48 9.53 18.76 -41.02
C GLU A 48 9.58 17.59 -40.02
N ALA A 49 10.39 16.57 -40.34
CA ALA A 49 10.54 15.39 -39.51
C ALA A 49 11.39 15.73 -38.28
N VAL A 50 10.74 16.15 -37.21
CA VAL A 50 11.39 16.37 -35.91
C VAL A 50 11.43 15.05 -35.15
N SER A 51 12.58 14.68 -34.60
CA SER A 51 12.71 13.48 -33.78
C SER A 51 11.93 13.64 -32.48
N ALA A 52 11.17 12.62 -32.10
CA ALA A 52 10.51 12.59 -30.80
C ALA A 52 11.52 12.75 -29.64
N ALA A 53 12.76 12.30 -29.82
CA ALA A 53 13.83 12.48 -28.84
C ALA A 53 14.20 13.96 -28.67
N ASP A 54 14.22 14.75 -29.75
CA ASP A 54 14.56 16.17 -29.70
C ASP A 54 13.46 17.00 -29.03
N VAL A 55 12.20 16.63 -29.25
CA VAL A 55 11.04 17.23 -28.56
C VAL A 55 11.08 16.93 -27.05
N LEU A 56 11.51 15.73 -26.66
CA LEU A 56 11.58 15.31 -25.26
C LEU A 56 12.83 15.79 -24.52
N ALA A 57 13.93 16.09 -25.22
CA ALA A 57 15.17 16.58 -24.62
C ALA A 57 15.03 17.96 -23.94
N GLY A 58 14.01 18.75 -24.30
CA GLY A 58 13.70 20.04 -23.69
C GLY A 58 12.76 19.97 -22.47
N VAL A 59 12.26 18.78 -22.11
CA VAL A 59 11.35 18.58 -20.98
C VAL A 59 12.18 18.17 -19.76
N GLU A 60 12.22 19.02 -18.73
CA GLU A 60 12.77 18.62 -17.43
C GLU A 60 11.97 17.41 -16.91
N GLU A 61 12.67 16.35 -16.49
CA GLU A 61 12.07 15.19 -15.83
C GLU A 61 11.58 15.61 -14.44
N SER A 62 10.43 16.29 -14.41
CA SER A 62 9.69 16.45 -13.17
C SER A 62 9.16 15.07 -12.81
N GLY A 63 9.66 14.50 -11.71
CA GLY A 63 9.12 13.29 -11.11
C GLY A 63 7.60 13.42 -10.89
N PRO A 64 6.89 12.33 -10.59
CA PRO A 64 5.43 12.38 -10.49
C PRO A 64 4.96 13.55 -9.61
N ASN A 65 4.22 14.50 -10.20
CA ASN A 65 3.61 15.65 -9.52
C ASN A 65 2.40 15.25 -8.64
N TYR A 66 2.39 13.99 -8.20
CA TYR A 66 1.39 13.41 -7.34
C TYR A 66 2.11 12.52 -6.33
N ALA A 67 1.73 12.66 -5.06
CA ALA A 67 2.21 11.74 -4.04
C ALA A 67 1.69 10.32 -4.38
N LEU A 68 2.60 9.36 -4.48
CA LEU A 68 2.21 7.96 -4.57
C LEU A 68 1.55 7.57 -3.24
N PRO A 69 0.43 6.85 -3.26
CA PRO A 69 -0.13 6.31 -2.04
C PRO A 69 0.92 5.41 -1.38
N THR A 70 0.98 5.43 -0.06
CA THR A 70 1.89 4.58 0.71
C THR A 70 1.70 3.12 0.30
N ALA A 71 2.82 2.39 0.22
CA ALA A 71 2.78 0.98 -0.14
C ALA A 71 1.82 0.23 0.80
N ARG A 72 0.97 -0.62 0.22
CA ARG A 72 0.11 -1.50 1.03
C ARG A 72 1.01 -2.41 1.85
N GLU A 73 0.75 -2.47 3.14
CA GLU A 73 1.36 -3.44 4.04
C GLU A 73 1.25 -4.87 3.48
N GLY A 74 2.34 -5.62 3.55
CA GLY A 74 2.38 -7.02 3.14
C GLY A 74 1.48 -7.90 3.99
N GLN A 75 1.01 -9.02 3.43
CA GLN A 75 0.14 -9.95 4.16
C GLN A 75 0.82 -10.52 5.42
N ARG A 76 2.15 -10.70 5.39
CA ARG A 76 2.94 -11.21 6.51
C ARG A 76 2.97 -10.20 7.66
N GLU A 77 3.39 -8.96 7.38
CA GLU A 77 3.44 -7.85 8.35
C GLU A 77 2.06 -7.64 8.98
N ARG A 78 1.00 -7.67 8.17
CA ARG A 78 -0.37 -7.55 8.66
C ARG A 78 -0.73 -8.65 9.66
N ARG A 79 -0.33 -9.90 9.41
CA ARG A 79 -0.61 -11.02 10.32
C ARG A 79 0.18 -10.90 11.62
N GLU A 80 1.42 -10.45 11.52
CA GLU A 80 2.30 -10.24 12.66
C GLU A 80 1.76 -9.14 13.58
N ARG A 81 1.41 -7.96 13.04
CA ARG A 81 0.76 -6.90 13.81
C ARG A 81 -0.51 -7.40 14.49
N LEU A 82 -1.38 -8.11 13.76
CA LEU A 82 -2.62 -8.62 14.35
C LEU A 82 -2.36 -9.63 15.47
N ARG A 83 -1.30 -10.43 15.37
CA ARG A 83 -0.91 -11.35 16.44
C ARG A 83 -0.47 -10.57 17.69
N VAL A 84 0.42 -9.60 17.53
CA VAL A 84 0.88 -8.73 18.63
C VAL A 84 -0.31 -8.02 19.29
N ASP A 85 -1.21 -7.46 18.49
CA ASP A 85 -2.42 -6.79 18.99
C ASP A 85 -3.34 -7.76 19.76
N GLU A 86 -3.51 -9.00 19.28
CA GLU A 86 -4.32 -9.99 19.99
C GLU A 86 -3.65 -10.46 21.29
N THR A 87 -2.32 -10.63 21.33
CA THR A 87 -1.60 -10.92 22.58
C THR A 87 -1.78 -9.78 23.58
N ALA A 88 -1.60 -8.53 23.13
CA ALA A 88 -1.72 -7.35 23.97
C ALA A 88 -3.13 -7.19 24.55
N LYS A 89 -4.18 -7.42 23.75
CA LYS A 89 -5.57 -7.44 24.23
C LYS A 89 -5.78 -8.50 25.30
N GLN A 90 -5.23 -9.70 25.12
CA GLN A 90 -5.35 -10.78 26.10
C GLN A 90 -4.63 -10.45 27.41
N ALA A 91 -3.51 -9.74 27.34
CA ALA A 91 -2.76 -9.25 28.49
C ALA A 91 -3.39 -8.00 29.14
N GLY A 92 -4.39 -7.37 28.50
CA GLY A 92 -5.05 -6.17 28.99
C GLY A 92 -4.26 -4.88 28.77
N HIS A 93 -3.30 -4.88 27.84
CA HIS A 93 -2.49 -3.70 27.52
C HIS A 93 -3.25 -2.69 26.66
N THR A 94 -2.89 -1.42 26.81
CA THR A 94 -3.41 -0.32 26.00
C THR A 94 -2.81 -0.35 24.60
N ILE A 95 -3.67 -0.41 23.58
CA ILE A 95 -3.25 -0.45 22.17
C ILE A 95 -3.54 0.90 21.53
N VAL A 96 -2.47 1.63 21.22
CA VAL A 96 -2.53 2.89 20.47
C VAL A 96 -2.24 2.63 18.99
N GLU A 97 -3.04 3.23 18.11
CA GLU A 97 -2.87 3.07 16.66
C GLU A 97 -1.62 3.80 16.15
N THR A 98 -0.94 3.20 15.16
CA THR A 98 0.20 3.82 14.47
C THR A 98 -0.24 5.10 13.77
N GLY A 99 0.54 6.16 13.90
CA GLY A 99 0.22 7.51 13.43
C GLY A 99 -0.59 8.34 14.42
N THR A 100 -0.95 7.80 15.59
CA THR A 100 -1.58 8.58 16.66
C THR A 100 -0.55 9.49 17.31
N HIS A 101 -0.92 10.76 17.50
CA HIS A 101 -0.13 11.73 18.24
C HIS A 101 -0.42 11.61 19.74
N VAL A 102 0.63 11.50 20.55
CA VAL A 102 0.58 11.26 21.99
C VAL A 102 1.53 12.21 22.72
N GLU A 103 1.28 12.46 24.00
CA GLU A 103 2.22 13.15 24.87
C GLU A 103 2.74 12.14 25.90
N ILE A 104 4.06 12.02 26.03
CA ILE A 104 4.69 11.07 26.96
C ILE A 104 5.33 11.83 28.10
N LEU A 105 4.99 11.45 29.33
CA LEU A 105 5.58 12.04 30.52
C LEU A 105 7.01 11.50 30.70
N GLY A 106 8.01 12.36 30.51
CA GLY A 106 9.40 12.03 30.76
C GLY A 106 9.75 12.04 32.25
N GLU A 107 10.90 11.46 32.59
CA GLU A 107 11.40 11.36 33.98
C GLU A 107 11.53 12.71 34.70
N GLN A 108 11.73 13.78 33.94
CA GLN A 108 11.85 15.15 34.44
C GLN A 108 10.49 15.79 34.79
N GLY A 109 9.38 15.06 34.61
CA GLY A 109 8.02 15.57 34.80
C GLY A 109 7.53 16.47 33.66
N LEU A 110 8.23 16.44 32.51
CA LEU A 110 7.86 17.18 31.30
C LEU A 110 7.13 16.27 30.33
N TRP A 111 6.07 16.78 29.72
CA TRP A 111 5.35 16.10 28.66
C TRP A 111 6.02 16.37 27.32
N TRP A 112 6.30 15.30 26.59
CA TRP A 112 6.97 15.35 25.30
C TRP A 112 6.01 14.87 24.21
N PRO A 113 5.71 15.71 23.20
CA PRO A 113 4.88 15.29 22.08
C PRO A 113 5.62 14.27 21.22
N ALA A 114 4.91 13.21 20.84
CA ALA A 114 5.43 12.11 20.04
C ALA A 114 4.34 11.51 19.15
N THR A 115 4.76 10.79 18.12
CA THR A 115 3.87 10.03 17.25
C THR A 115 4.19 8.54 17.35
N ILE A 116 3.16 7.70 17.47
CA ILE A 116 3.35 6.25 17.47
C ILE A 116 3.79 5.79 16.07
N ALA A 117 5.02 5.30 15.94
CA ALA A 117 5.58 4.80 14.69
C ALA A 117 5.31 3.30 14.49
N GLY A 118 5.21 2.54 15.58
CA GLY A 118 5.20 1.08 15.53
C GLY A 118 4.78 0.44 16.84
N ARG A 119 4.65 -0.89 16.82
CA ARG A 119 4.26 -1.72 17.97
C ARG A 119 4.95 -3.07 17.87
N GLU A 120 5.52 -3.53 18.97
CA GLU A 120 6.18 -4.83 19.06
C GLU A 120 5.88 -5.51 20.40
N GLU A 121 6.00 -6.83 20.42
CA GLU A 121 5.97 -7.64 21.65
C GLU A 121 7.41 -7.74 22.17
N ASP A 122 7.68 -7.19 23.36
CA ASP A 122 8.99 -7.28 24.00
C ASP A 122 9.29 -8.72 24.47
N VAL A 123 10.52 -9.00 24.88
CA VAL A 123 11.00 -10.33 25.34
C VAL A 123 10.14 -10.88 26.48
N ASP A 124 9.59 -9.99 27.32
CA ASP A 124 8.72 -10.33 28.45
C ASP A 124 7.24 -10.51 28.06
N GLY A 125 6.91 -10.43 26.77
CA GLY A 125 5.54 -10.54 26.24
C GLY A 125 4.69 -9.27 26.40
N ARG A 126 5.29 -8.18 26.85
CA ARG A 126 4.61 -6.88 27.02
C ARG A 126 4.55 -6.14 25.70
N LEU A 127 3.47 -5.39 25.49
CA LEU A 127 3.36 -4.51 24.33
C LEU A 127 4.23 -3.27 24.53
N VAL A 128 5.14 -3.01 23.59
CA VAL A 128 5.91 -1.77 23.51
C VAL A 128 5.52 -1.00 22.26
N HIS A 129 5.45 0.32 22.40
CA HIS A 129 5.18 1.24 21.30
C HIS A 129 6.47 1.91 20.89
N GLU A 130 6.77 1.82 19.59
CA GLU A 130 7.79 2.66 18.99
C GLU A 130 7.20 4.07 18.83
N VAL A 131 7.91 5.06 19.34
CA VAL A 131 7.50 6.46 19.32
C VAL A 131 8.60 7.31 18.71
N GLU A 132 8.19 8.25 17.88
CA GLU A 132 9.03 9.29 17.30
C GLU A 132 8.67 10.61 17.99
N TYR A 133 9.62 11.20 18.72
CA TYR A 133 9.40 12.49 19.37
C TYR A 133 9.47 13.63 18.36
N ASP A 134 8.60 14.62 18.54
CA ASP A 134 8.59 15.80 17.69
C ASP A 134 9.94 16.55 17.82
N GLY A 135 10.56 16.83 16.68
CA GLY A 135 11.87 17.50 16.62
C GLY A 135 13.09 16.60 16.83
N HIS A 136 12.90 15.30 17.07
CA HIS A 136 13.97 14.30 17.20
C HIS A 136 13.84 13.26 16.09
N GLN A 137 14.06 13.70 14.86
CA GLN A 137 13.88 12.87 13.66
C GLN A 137 15.02 11.85 13.54
N GLY A 138 14.65 10.58 13.35
CA GLY A 138 15.59 9.47 13.13
C GLY A 138 16.03 8.74 14.39
N GLU A 139 15.52 9.13 15.56
CA GLU A 139 15.72 8.40 16.82
C GLU A 139 14.48 7.56 17.13
N GLN A 140 14.69 6.27 17.38
CA GLN A 140 13.61 5.33 17.73
C GLN A 140 13.56 5.16 19.24
N TYR A 141 12.43 5.48 19.85
CA TYR A 141 12.21 5.30 21.27
C TYR A 141 11.13 4.26 21.50
N TRP A 142 11.31 3.40 22.50
CA TRP A 142 10.36 2.35 22.83
C TRP A 142 9.78 2.61 24.20
N HIS A 143 8.46 2.75 24.27
CA HIS A 143 7.74 3.02 25.51
C HIS A 143 6.65 1.98 25.75
N MET A 144 6.57 1.48 26.97
CA MET A 144 5.37 0.80 27.45
C MET A 144 4.33 1.86 27.80
N LEU A 145 3.13 1.73 27.24
CA LEU A 145 1.99 2.58 27.55
C LEU A 145 1.00 1.77 28.39
N ASP A 146 0.74 2.24 29.61
CA ASP A 146 -0.29 1.69 30.50
C ASP A 146 -1.65 2.38 30.26
#